data_AF-A0A7V1D6L2-F1
#
_entry.id   AF-A0A7V1D6L2-F1
#
_cell.length_a   1.000
_cell.length_b   1.000
_cell.length_c   1.000
_cell.angle_alpha   90.00
_cell.angle_beta   90.00
_cell.angle_gamma   90.00
#
_symmetry.space_group_name_H-M   'P 1'
#
loop_
_entity.id
_entity.type
_entity.pdbx_description
1 polymer ?
#
loop_
_entity_poly.entity_id
_entity_poly.type
_entity_poly.pdbx_seq_one_letter_code
_entity_poly.pdbx_strand_id
1 'polypeptide(L)'
;MHLVRNEKGRSLWENLVLGALIVGMIYVAVLYYGRIADQARMNVLASDMRNMRLGISLYLYMNGTVPEDIRDLEKRGVVEYTAGGELIKREYVKLITKDEEGYPLDPFGNRYDYNPKTGMVHPTTPGYETW
;
A
#
# COMPACT_ATOMS: atom_id res chain seq x y z
N MET A 1 63.09 19.65 -16.00
CA MET A 1 62.33 18.63 -16.75
C MET A 1 60.85 18.81 -16.40
N HIS A 2 60.17 19.77 -17.04
CA HIS A 2 58.76 20.06 -16.80
C HIS A 2 57.94 19.47 -17.95
N LEU A 3 57.40 18.28 -17.74
CA LEU A 3 56.32 17.76 -18.57
C LEU A 3 55.01 18.31 -18.01
N VAL A 4 54.61 19.49 -18.48
CA VAL A 4 53.22 19.93 -18.36
C VAL A 4 52.42 19.04 -19.33
N ARG A 5 51.99 17.88 -18.80
CA ARG A 5 51.12 16.95 -19.51
C ARG A 5 49.76 17.63 -19.62
N ASN A 6 49.24 17.70 -20.83
CA ASN A 6 47.96 18.35 -21.12
C ASN A 6 46.80 17.50 -20.57
N GLU A 7 46.41 17.71 -19.31
CA GLU A 7 45.40 16.89 -18.60
C GLU A 7 43.94 17.33 -18.84
N LYS A 8 43.71 18.45 -19.53
CA LYS A 8 42.37 19.01 -19.74
C LYS A 8 41.48 18.17 -20.66
N GLY A 9 42.05 17.52 -21.68
CA GLY A 9 41.30 16.68 -22.62
C GLY A 9 40.89 15.32 -22.05
N ARG A 10 41.70 14.74 -21.15
CA ARG A 10 41.43 13.44 -20.52
C ARG A 10 40.32 13.57 -19.46
N SER A 11 40.32 14.67 -18.70
CA SER A 11 39.31 14.95 -17.67
C SER A 11 37.90 15.12 -18.25
N LEU A 12 37.75 15.82 -19.38
CA LEU A 12 36.42 16.00 -20.00
C LEU A 12 35.85 14.68 -20.52
N TRP A 13 36.68 13.86 -21.19
CA TRP A 13 36.24 12.56 -21.70
C TRP A 13 35.94 11.56 -20.57
N GLU A 14 36.79 11.52 -19.54
CA GLU A 14 36.60 10.68 -18.36
C GLU A 14 35.32 11.05 -17.61
N ASN A 15 35.04 12.34 -17.43
CA ASN A 15 33.80 12.83 -16.82
C ASN A 15 32.56 12.51 -17.66
N LEU A 16 32.64 12.55 -18.99
CA LEU A 16 31.54 12.17 -19.88
C LEU A 16 31.23 10.67 -19.77
N VAL A 17 32.26 9.82 -19.75
CA VAL A 17 32.10 8.37 -19.59
C VAL A 17 31.52 8.04 -18.21
N LEU A 18 32.04 8.65 -17.14
CA LEU A 18 31.50 8.50 -15.78
C LEU A 18 30.04 8.97 -15.69
N GLY A 19 29.72 10.13 -16.28
CA GLY A 19 28.36 10.65 -16.32
C GLY A 19 27.41 9.70 -17.05
N ALA A 20 27.81 9.19 -18.22
CA ALA A 20 27.03 8.20 -18.97
C ALA A 20 26.80 6.90 -18.17
N LEU A 21 27.81 6.44 -17.44
CA LEU A 21 27.72 5.24 -16.61
C LEU A 21 26.77 5.45 -15.43
N ILE A 22 26.85 6.59 -14.74
CA ILE A 22 25.94 6.95 -13.65
C ILE A 22 24.49 7.05 -14.15
N VAL A 23 24.26 7.75 -15.27
CA VAL A 23 22.92 7.86 -15.87
C VAL A 23 22.39 6.49 -16.26
N GLY A 24 23.23 5.64 -16.85
CA GLY A 24 22.87 4.25 -17.17
C GLY A 24 22.47 3.44 -15.94
N MET A 25 23.23 3.54 -14.84
CA MET A 25 22.90 2.87 -13.58
C MET A 25 21.60 3.37 -12.97
N ILE A 26 21.37 4.69 -12.97
CA ILE A 26 20.11 5.29 -12.47
C ILE A 26 18.93 4.78 -13.31
N TYR A 27 19.07 4.75 -14.64
CA TYR A 27 18.03 4.26 -15.53
C TYR A 27 17.65 2.80 -15.24
N VAL A 28 18.64 1.92 -15.12
CA VAL A 28 18.42 0.51 -14.77
C VAL A 28 17.77 0.37 -13.38
N ALA A 29 18.23 1.17 -12.41
CA ALA A 29 17.65 1.16 -11.07
C ALA A 29 16.17 1.56 -11.09
N VAL A 30 15.79 2.64 -11.78
CA VAL A 30 14.39 3.10 -11.89
C VAL A 30 13.49 2.01 -12.48
N LEU A 31 13.93 1.35 -13.55
CA LEU A 31 13.16 0.25 -14.15
C LEU A 31 12.97 -0.94 -13.20
N TYR A 32 13.99 -1.26 -12.41
CA TYR A 32 13.92 -2.34 -11.44
C TYR A 32 13.03 -2.00 -10.23
N TYR A 33 13.11 -0.76 -9.74
CA TYR A 33 12.29 -0.27 -8.64
C TYR A 33 10.79 -0.32 -8.96
N GLY A 34 10.39 0.02 -10.19
CA GLY A 34 8.99 -0.07 -10.62
C GLY A 34 8.39 -1.46 -10.40
N ARG A 35 9.10 -2.51 -10.82
CA ARG A 35 8.64 -3.90 -10.67
C ARG A 35 8.53 -4.35 -9.22
N ILE A 36 9.48 -3.95 -8.38
CA ILE A 36 9.45 -4.28 -6.95
C ILE A 36 8.29 -3.56 -6.27
N ALA A 37 8.07 -2.28 -6.58
CA ALA A 37 6.97 -1.51 -6.04
C ALA A 37 5.62 -2.13 -6.39
N ASP A 38 5.42 -2.59 -7.63
CA ASP A 38 4.17 -3.23 -8.03
C ASP A 38 3.94 -4.55 -7.29
N GLN A 39 4.97 -5.39 -7.16
CA GLN A 39 4.86 -6.64 -6.38
C GLN A 39 4.53 -6.38 -4.90
N ALA A 40 5.12 -5.33 -4.31
CA ALA A 40 4.83 -4.94 -2.95
C ALA A 40 3.37 -4.47 -2.81
N ARG A 41 2.89 -3.63 -3.73
CA ARG A 41 1.49 -3.17 -3.77
C ARG A 41 0.50 -4.33 -3.88
N MET A 42 0.78 -5.35 -4.69
CA MET A 42 -0.06 -6.55 -4.78
C MET A 42 -0.19 -7.28 -3.44
N ASN A 43 0.92 -7.45 -2.72
CA ASN A 43 0.91 -8.13 -1.43
C ASN A 43 0.15 -7.32 -0.37
N VAL A 44 0.30 -5.99 -0.39
CA VAL A 44 -0.48 -5.10 0.48
C VAL A 44 -1.97 -5.20 0.12
N LEU A 45 -2.33 -5.22 -1.16
CA LEU A 45 -3.72 -5.32 -1.60
C LEU A 45 -4.38 -6.61 -1.08
N ALA A 46 -3.73 -7.76 -1.27
CA ALA A 46 -4.24 -9.04 -0.76
C ALA A 46 -4.39 -9.03 0.77
N SER A 47 -3.42 -8.46 1.47
CA SER A 47 -3.45 -8.33 2.93
C SER A 47 -4.62 -7.44 3.38
N ASP A 48 -4.80 -6.28 2.76
CA ASP A 48 -5.85 -5.32 3.07
C ASP A 48 -7.24 -5.92 2.83
N MET A 49 -7.44 -6.59 1.69
CA MET A 49 -8.70 -7.28 1.39
C MET A 49 -9.01 -8.37 2.40
N ARG A 50 -8.00 -9.17 2.78
CA ARG A 50 -8.18 -10.22 3.79
C ARG A 50 -8.57 -9.60 5.14
N ASN A 51 -7.89 -8.54 5.55
CA ASN A 51 -8.19 -7.84 6.80
C ASN A 51 -9.60 -7.24 6.80
N MET A 52 -10.05 -6.65 5.69
CA MET A 52 -11.41 -6.12 5.55
C MET A 52 -12.46 -7.23 5.61
N ARG A 53 -12.26 -8.33 4.88
CA ARG A 53 -13.17 -9.49 4.90
C ARG A 53 -13.28 -10.11 6.30
N LEU A 54 -12.16 -10.22 7.02
CA LEU A 54 -12.15 -10.67 8.41
C LEU A 54 -12.88 -9.68 9.32
N GLY A 55 -12.66 -8.38 9.11
CA GLY A 55 -13.34 -7.31 9.82
C GLY A 55 -14.86 -7.37 9.66
N ILE A 56 -15.34 -7.52 8.44
CA ILE A 56 -16.77 -7.69 8.12
C ILE A 56 -17.32 -8.96 8.74
N SER A 57 -16.57 -10.07 8.66
CA SER A 57 -17.00 -11.33 9.26
C SER A 57 -17.13 -11.21 10.78
N LEU A 58 -16.20 -10.52 11.44
CA LEU A 58 -16.27 -10.28 12.88
C LEU A 58 -17.43 -9.34 13.23
N TYR A 59 -17.62 -8.28 12.44
CA TYR A 59 -18.76 -7.38 12.60
C TYR A 59 -20.08 -8.14 12.48
N LEU A 60 -20.22 -9.01 11.47
CA LEU A 60 -21.38 -9.87 11.28
C LEU A 60 -21.57 -10.83 12.46
N TYR A 61 -20.50 -11.41 12.98
CA TYR A 61 -20.56 -12.30 14.13
C TYR A 61 -21.03 -11.58 15.41
N MET A 62 -20.58 -10.33 15.63
CA MET A 62 -20.94 -9.57 16.82
C MET A 62 -22.33 -8.92 16.73
N ASN A 63 -22.70 -8.39 15.56
CA ASN A 63 -23.90 -7.58 15.38
C ASN A 63 -25.05 -8.33 14.68
N GLY A 64 -24.80 -9.55 14.19
CA GLY A 64 -25.78 -10.36 13.44
C GLY A 64 -26.15 -9.80 12.06
N THR A 65 -25.53 -8.69 11.64
CA THR A 65 -25.81 -8.00 10.37
C THR A 65 -24.50 -7.54 9.73
N VAL A 66 -24.47 -7.47 8.40
CA VAL A 66 -23.37 -6.84 7.67
C VAL A 66 -23.44 -5.31 7.83
N PRO A 67 -22.31 -4.60 7.85
CA PRO A 67 -22.33 -3.14 7.97
C PRO A 67 -22.98 -2.52 6.72
N GLU A 68 -23.72 -1.43 6.89
CA GLU A 68 -24.30 -0.72 5.74
C GLU A 68 -23.23 0.04 4.95
N ASP A 69 -22.14 0.41 5.63
CA ASP A 69 -21.02 1.15 5.08
C ASP A 69 -19.69 0.56 5.55
N ILE A 70 -18.74 0.40 4.64
CA ILE A 70 -17.39 -0.09 4.94
C ILE A 70 -16.67 0.79 5.97
N ARG A 71 -17.01 2.08 6.03
CA ARG A 71 -16.46 3.04 7.01
C ARG A 71 -16.86 2.72 8.45
N ASP A 72 -17.95 1.98 8.63
CA ASP A 72 -18.40 1.57 9.96
C ASP A 72 -17.54 0.47 10.56
N LEU A 73 -16.75 -0.25 9.74
CA LEU A 73 -15.82 -1.27 10.23
C LEU A 73 -14.75 -0.72 11.15
N GLU A 74 -14.33 0.53 10.95
CA GLU A 74 -13.32 1.14 11.82
C GLU A 74 -13.98 1.80 13.03
N LYS A 75 -15.13 2.46 12.84
CA LYS A 75 -15.88 3.11 13.94
C LYS A 75 -16.39 2.12 14.98
N ARG A 76 -16.81 0.93 14.53
CA ARG A 76 -17.34 -0.16 15.36
C ARG A 76 -16.36 -1.34 15.44
N GLY A 77 -15.16 -1.13 14.92
CA GLY A 77 -14.03 -2.06 14.86
C GLY A 77 -13.32 -2.27 16.18
N VAL A 78 -13.98 -2.00 17.32
CA VAL A 78 -13.37 -2.07 18.65
C VAL A 78 -14.02 -3.20 19.43
N VAL A 79 -13.21 -4.19 19.83
CA VAL A 79 -13.62 -5.19 20.83
C VAL A 79 -13.21 -4.67 22.19
N GLU A 80 -14.18 -4.55 23.08
CA GLU A 80 -13.97 -4.22 24.49
C GLU A 80 -14.03 -5.51 25.31
N TYR A 81 -12.96 -5.83 26.03
CA TYR A 81 -12.93 -7.00 26.91
C TYR A 81 -12.20 -6.68 28.21
N THR A 82 -12.64 -7.28 29.31
CA THR A 82 -12.00 -7.08 30.61
C THR A 82 -10.93 -8.15 30.83
N ALA A 83 -9.68 -7.75 31.01
CA ALA A 83 -8.61 -8.66 31.39
C ALA A 83 -7.92 -8.13 32.64
N GLY A 84 -7.83 -8.95 33.69
CA GLY A 84 -7.19 -8.55 34.96
C GLY A 84 -7.91 -7.43 35.72
N GLY A 85 -9.20 -7.17 35.43
CA GLY A 85 -9.97 -6.10 36.07
C GLY A 85 -9.93 -4.75 35.33
N GLU A 86 -9.14 -4.64 34.26
CA GLU A 86 -9.10 -3.45 33.41
C GLU A 86 -9.88 -3.67 32.10
N LEU A 87 -10.61 -2.65 31.67
CA LEU A 87 -11.31 -2.64 30.39
C LEU A 87 -10.29 -2.36 29.28
N ILE A 88 -10.00 -3.37 28.46
CA ILE A 88 -9.11 -3.25 27.31
C ILE A 88 -9.97 -3.04 26.06
N LYS A 89 -9.72 -1.93 25.36
CA LYS A 89 -10.29 -1.66 24.03
C LYS A 89 -9.24 -1.96 22.96
N ARG A 90 -9.53 -2.88 22.03
CA ARG A 90 -8.66 -3.17 20.88
C ARG A 90 -9.40 -2.98 19.57
N GLU A 91 -8.79 -2.22 18.67
CA GLU A 91 -9.19 -2.14 17.27
C GLU A 91 -8.82 -3.46 16.55
N TYR A 92 -9.81 -4.11 15.94
CA TYR A 92 -9.60 -5.32 15.12
C TYR A 92 -9.62 -5.02 13.62
N VAL A 93 -10.06 -3.83 13.21
CA VAL A 93 -9.94 -3.32 11.84
C VAL A 93 -9.32 -1.93 11.89
N LYS A 94 -8.21 -1.75 11.19
CA LYS A 94 -7.61 -0.44 10.96
C LYS A 94 -7.43 -0.24 9.46
N LEU A 95 -8.18 0.69 8.88
CA LEU A 95 -8.06 1.06 7.48
C LEU A 95 -6.91 2.07 7.37
N ILE A 96 -5.81 1.67 6.73
CA ILE A 96 -4.54 2.42 6.77
C ILE A 96 -4.60 3.67 5.88
N THR A 97 -5.24 3.57 4.71
CA THR A 97 -5.29 4.66 3.73
C THR A 97 -6.73 4.97 3.39
N LYS A 98 -7.08 6.27 3.40
CA LYS A 98 -8.42 6.77 3.11
C LYS A 98 -8.35 8.02 2.26
N ASP A 99 -9.43 8.32 1.57
CA ASP A 99 -9.64 9.61 0.94
C ASP A 99 -10.19 10.66 1.93
N GLU A 100 -10.51 11.84 1.38
CA GLU A 100 -11.05 12.98 2.13
C GLU A 100 -12.44 12.68 2.73
N GLU A 101 -13.20 11.77 2.13
CA GLU A 101 -14.53 11.35 2.55
C GLU A 101 -14.53 10.14 3.51
N GLY A 102 -13.34 9.62 3.81
CA GLY A 102 -13.08 8.55 4.75
C GLY A 102 -13.26 7.14 4.20
N TYR A 103 -13.40 6.96 2.87
CA TYR A 103 -13.45 5.64 2.26
C TYR A 103 -12.06 5.01 2.20
N PRO A 104 -11.94 3.69 2.44
CA PRO A 104 -10.66 3.01 2.31
C PRO A 104 -10.19 3.02 0.86
N LEU A 105 -8.90 3.28 0.70
CA LEU A 105 -8.21 3.23 -0.58
C LEU A 105 -7.33 1.99 -0.66
N ASP A 106 -7.26 1.41 -1.84
CA ASP A 106 -6.31 0.34 -2.15
C ASP A 106 -4.88 0.90 -2.32
N PRO A 107 -3.86 0.02 -2.41
CA PRO A 107 -2.47 0.45 -2.54
C PRO A 107 -2.13 1.22 -3.82
N PHE A 108 -3.07 1.29 -4.77
CA PHE A 108 -2.97 2.04 -6.01
C PHE A 108 -3.74 3.36 -5.94
N GLY A 109 -4.42 3.64 -4.82
CA GLY A 109 -5.15 4.88 -4.56
C GLY A 109 -6.60 4.85 -5.00
N ASN A 110 -7.15 3.69 -5.39
CA ASN A 110 -8.56 3.59 -5.79
C ASN A 110 -9.43 3.17 -4.61
N ARG A 111 -10.69 3.64 -4.58
CA ARG A 111 -11.66 3.22 -3.56
C ARG A 111 -12.00 1.74 -3.72
N TYR A 112 -12.17 1.03 -2.61
CA TYR A 112 -12.77 -0.30 -2.67
C TYR A 112 -14.25 -0.22 -3.02
N ASP A 113 -14.72 -1.19 -3.82
CA ASP A 113 -16.15 -1.41 -4.04
C ASP A 113 -16.69 -2.30 -2.91
N TYR A 114 -17.76 -1.84 -2.28
CA TYR A 114 -18.39 -2.52 -1.14
C TYR A 114 -19.84 -2.80 -1.44
N ASN A 115 -20.24 -4.07 -1.28
CA ASN A 115 -21.63 -4.47 -1.40
C ASN A 115 -22.26 -4.66 0.00
N PRO A 116 -23.14 -3.75 0.45
CA PRO A 116 -23.75 -3.82 1.78
C PRO A 116 -24.76 -4.97 1.93
N LYS A 117 -25.20 -5.61 0.84
CA LYS A 117 -26.11 -6.77 0.92
C LYS A 117 -25.38 -8.06 1.20
N THR A 118 -24.15 -8.20 0.67
CA THR A 118 -23.36 -9.43 0.77
C THR A 118 -22.17 -9.30 1.71
N GLY A 119 -21.78 -8.08 2.08
CA GLY A 119 -20.56 -7.82 2.83
C GLY A 119 -19.29 -8.06 2.00
N MET A 120 -19.39 -8.14 0.68
CA MET A 120 -18.23 -8.36 -0.18
C MET A 120 -17.49 -7.05 -0.45
N VAL A 121 -16.16 -7.15 -0.49
CA VAL A 121 -15.24 -6.06 -0.81
C VAL A 121 -14.39 -6.49 -1.99
N HIS A 122 -14.31 -5.62 -2.99
CA HIS A 122 -13.51 -5.80 -4.20
C HIS A 122 -12.63 -4.57 -4.48
N PRO A 123 -11.41 -4.74 -4.99
CA PRO A 123 -10.62 -3.61 -5.47
C PRO A 123 -11.20 -3.12 -6.80
N THR A 124 -11.08 -1.82 -7.03
CA THR A 124 -11.44 -1.22 -8.33
C THR A 124 -10.22 -1.04 -9.23
N THR A 125 -9.02 -1.40 -8.75
CA THR A 125 -7.79 -1.37 -9.56
C THR A 125 -7.88 -2.35 -10.74
N PRO A 126 -7.64 -1.88 -11.98
CA PRO A 126 -7.64 -2.73 -13.17
C PRO A 126 -6.65 -3.91 -13.07
N GLY A 127 -7.10 -5.10 -13.44
CA GLY A 127 -6.31 -6.34 -13.38
C GLY A 127 -6.40 -7.11 -12.05
N TYR A 128 -7.14 -6.60 -11.05
CA TYR A 128 -7.36 -7.25 -9.75
C TYR A 128 -8.84 -7.43 -9.41
N GLU A 129 -9.73 -7.22 -10.36
CA GLU A 129 -11.18 -7.12 -10.14
C GLU A 129 -11.81 -8.40 -9.60
N THR A 130 -11.14 -9.55 -9.79
CA THR A 130 -11.64 -10.87 -9.40
C THR A 130 -11.14 -11.36 -8.04
N TRP A 131 -10.32 -10.57 -7.35
CA TRP A 131 -9.71 -10.95 -6.07
C TRP A 131 -10.68 -10.87 -4.88
#